data_AF-A0A9X8Y8P9-F1
#
_entry.id   AF-A0A9X8Y8P9-F1
#
_cell.length_a   1.000
_cell.length_b   1.000
_cell.length_c   1.000
_cell.angle_alpha   90.00
_cell.angle_beta   90.00
_cell.angle_gamma   90.00
#
_symmetry.space_group_name_H-M   'P 1'
#
loop_
_entity.id
_entity.type
_entity.pdbx_description
1 polymer ?
#
loop_
_entity_poly.entity_id
_entity_poly.type
_entity_poly.pdbx_seq_one_letter_code
_entity_poly.pdbx_strand_id
1 'polypeptide(L)'
;MKQKSTAISDTQSEKIAIRLKALREEKGVSHETLSKATGISKDALIKYEKAVQPHSSFGANRGMSIDFAVALARYYDVSTDYLLCNTDIRSPDTTVGDICTKTGLSEAAIYSLVNLKKMRLQELNSDRSLYSNDGNTAIYRMMNALNALLEKDNGNDILGCIGDYLYNTHIDGYEEDSDGIRRILPAEELNDTDLYLKIMPRIKVFQKELEQETAKESGKNG
;
A
#
# COMPACT_ATOMS: atom_id res chain seq x y z
N MET A 1 -45.35 11.28 9.31
CA MET A 1 -44.03 11.67 9.85
C MET A 1 -42.95 11.16 8.92
N LYS A 2 -42.28 12.04 8.16
CA LYS A 2 -41.04 11.72 7.45
C LYS A 2 -39.97 12.70 7.94
N GLN A 3 -39.26 12.31 9.00
CA GLN A 3 -38.06 12.99 9.46
C GLN A 3 -36.98 11.93 9.64
N LYS A 4 -35.90 12.08 8.86
CA LYS A 4 -34.50 11.71 9.14
C LYS A 4 -33.77 11.43 7.83
N SER A 5 -33.24 12.47 7.16
CA SER A 5 -32.09 12.35 6.25
C SER A 5 -31.54 13.71 5.77
N THR A 6 -31.47 14.75 6.60
CA THR A 6 -31.07 16.11 6.13
C THR A 6 -29.77 16.63 6.75
N ALA A 7 -29.39 16.20 7.95
CA ALA A 7 -28.24 16.80 8.66
C ALA A 7 -26.86 16.31 8.18
N ILE A 8 -26.75 15.07 7.70
CA ILE A 8 -25.46 14.49 7.27
C ILE A 8 -25.04 15.01 5.88
N SER A 9 -26.00 15.29 4.99
CA SER A 9 -25.71 15.79 3.64
C SER A 9 -25.24 17.25 3.60
N ASP A 10 -25.67 18.07 4.55
CA ASP A 10 -25.39 19.51 4.58
C ASP A 10 -23.95 19.82 4.99
N THR A 11 -23.40 19.06 5.93
CA THR A 11 -22.00 19.18 6.34
C THR A 11 -21.02 18.68 5.28
N GLN A 12 -21.39 17.67 4.48
CA GLN A 12 -20.50 17.14 3.44
C GLN A 12 -20.28 18.12 2.28
N SER A 13 -21.37 18.73 1.79
CA SER A 13 -21.27 19.74 0.72
C SER A 13 -20.42 20.94 1.12
N GLU A 14 -20.52 21.36 2.38
CA GLU A 14 -19.71 22.43 2.96
C GLU A 14 -18.23 22.03 2.97
N LYS A 15 -17.89 20.84 3.48
CA LYS A 15 -16.52 20.32 3.48
C LYS A 15 -15.93 20.24 2.08
N ILE A 16 -16.69 19.75 1.10
CA ILE A 16 -16.25 19.67 -0.31
C ILE A 16 -15.97 21.08 -0.84
N ALA A 17 -16.87 22.04 -0.60
CA ALA A 17 -16.69 23.42 -1.05
C ALA A 17 -15.42 24.06 -0.46
N ILE A 18 -15.16 23.85 0.83
CA ILE A 18 -13.95 24.31 1.51
C ILE A 18 -12.71 23.66 0.90
N ARG A 19 -12.73 22.33 0.67
CA ARG A 19 -11.60 21.59 0.11
C ARG A 19 -11.26 22.00 -1.32
N LEU A 20 -12.27 22.15 -2.17
CA LEU A 20 -12.07 22.63 -3.54
C LEU A 20 -11.44 24.02 -3.59
N LYS A 21 -11.92 24.92 -2.72
CA LYS A 21 -11.36 26.27 -2.59
C LYS A 21 -9.91 26.23 -2.13
N ALA A 22 -9.61 25.45 -1.09
CA ALA A 22 -8.27 25.31 -0.55
C ALA A 22 -7.28 24.76 -1.60
N LEU A 23 -7.65 23.71 -2.33
CA LEU A 23 -6.81 23.15 -3.39
C LEU A 23 -6.52 24.14 -4.53
N ARG A 24 -7.51 24.95 -4.90
CA ARG A 24 -7.33 26.01 -5.90
C ARG A 24 -6.36 27.09 -5.42
N GLU A 25 -6.52 27.53 -4.18
CA GLU A 25 -5.71 28.58 -3.55
C GLU A 25 -4.27 28.11 -3.30
N GLU A 26 -4.09 26.87 -2.84
CA GLU A 26 -2.78 26.24 -2.67
C GLU A 26 -2.00 26.17 -3.99
N LYS A 27 -2.68 25.81 -5.08
CA LYS A 27 -2.07 25.78 -6.41
C LYS A 27 -1.88 27.18 -7.02
N GLY A 28 -2.38 28.23 -6.36
CA GLY A 28 -2.20 29.63 -6.78
C GLY A 28 -2.91 29.99 -8.09
N VAL A 29 -4.00 29.29 -8.44
CA VAL A 29 -4.67 29.48 -9.74
C VAL A 29 -6.01 30.21 -9.64
N SER A 30 -6.33 30.97 -10.68
CA SER A 30 -7.64 31.59 -10.84
C SER A 30 -8.69 30.58 -11.33
N HIS A 31 -9.98 30.86 -11.14
CA HIS A 31 -11.06 30.06 -11.74
C HIS A 31 -10.98 30.04 -13.27
N GLU A 32 -10.44 31.09 -13.89
CA GLU A 32 -10.25 31.17 -15.35
C GLU A 32 -9.21 30.14 -15.82
N THR A 33 -8.06 30.07 -15.14
CA THR A 33 -6.99 29.12 -15.41
C THR A 33 -7.47 27.68 -15.18
N LEU A 34 -8.16 27.46 -14.06
CA LEU A 34 -8.72 26.15 -13.70
C LEU A 34 -9.76 25.69 -14.74
N SER A 35 -10.62 26.61 -15.19
CA SER A 35 -11.63 26.34 -16.22
C SER A 35 -11.01 25.84 -17.51
N LYS A 36 -9.96 26.52 -17.99
CA LYS A 36 -9.24 26.12 -19.21
C LYS A 36 -8.56 24.76 -19.08
N ALA A 37 -8.02 24.44 -17.90
CA ALA A 37 -7.30 23.19 -17.68
C ALA A 37 -8.23 21.98 -17.49
N THR A 38 -9.41 22.18 -16.92
CA THR A 38 -10.34 21.09 -16.56
C THR A 38 -11.51 20.93 -17.53
N GLY A 39 -11.77 21.94 -18.37
CA GLY A 39 -12.96 21.99 -19.23
C GLY A 39 -14.26 22.32 -18.48
N ILE A 40 -14.18 22.58 -17.17
CA ILE A 40 -15.34 22.95 -16.34
C ILE A 40 -15.58 24.45 -16.47
N SER A 41 -16.83 24.89 -16.63
CA SER A 41 -17.14 26.32 -16.72
C SER A 41 -16.75 27.06 -15.44
N LYS A 42 -16.24 28.28 -15.58
CA LYS A 42 -15.88 29.18 -14.48
C LYS A 42 -17.02 29.34 -13.47
N ASP A 43 -18.25 29.52 -13.95
CA ASP A 43 -19.43 29.67 -13.10
C ASP A 43 -19.72 28.40 -12.29
N ALA A 44 -19.52 27.22 -12.86
CA ALA A 44 -19.68 25.97 -12.12
C ALA A 44 -18.61 25.84 -11.01
N LEU A 45 -17.35 26.17 -11.31
CA LEU A 45 -16.26 26.15 -10.32
C LEU A 45 -16.56 27.11 -9.15
N ILE A 46 -17.00 28.34 -9.45
CA ILE A 46 -17.38 29.32 -8.42
C ILE A 46 -18.53 28.80 -7.55
N LYS A 47 -19.52 28.12 -8.14
CA LYS A 47 -20.65 27.53 -7.40
C LYS A 47 -20.22 26.36 -6.52
N TYR A 48 -19.30 25.50 -6.99
CA TYR A 48 -18.82 24.35 -6.24
C TYR A 48 -18.08 24.73 -4.96
N GLU A 49 -17.41 25.89 -4.94
CA GLU A 49 -16.68 26.44 -3.78
C GLU A 49 -17.58 27.20 -2.77
N LYS A 50 -18.90 27.21 -2.94
CA LYS A 50 -19.83 27.90 -2.01
C LYS A 50 -20.15 27.04 -0.79
N ALA A 51 -19.49 27.35 0.32
CA ALA A 51 -19.61 26.63 1.59
C ALA A 51 -20.69 27.19 2.55
N VAL A 52 -21.17 28.43 2.36
CA VAL A 52 -21.98 29.14 3.38
C VAL A 52 -23.46 29.21 2.98
N GLN A 53 -24.34 28.83 3.91
CA GLN A 53 -25.78 29.10 3.83
C GLN A 53 -26.09 30.55 4.26
N PRO A 54 -27.15 31.20 3.73
CA PRO A 54 -28.15 30.69 2.80
C PRO A 54 -27.85 31.10 1.35
N HIS A 55 -26.63 30.90 0.85
CA HIS A 55 -26.32 31.23 -0.54
C HIS A 55 -27.11 30.31 -1.50
N SER A 56 -27.72 30.87 -2.54
CA SER A 56 -28.56 30.13 -3.50
C SER A 56 -27.85 29.00 -4.25
N SER A 57 -26.52 29.03 -4.26
CA SER A 57 -25.66 28.00 -4.86
C SER A 57 -25.02 27.05 -3.85
N PHE A 58 -25.37 27.14 -2.56
CA PHE A 58 -24.97 26.13 -1.58
C PHE A 58 -25.48 24.76 -2.03
N GLY A 59 -24.65 23.71 -1.90
CA GLY A 59 -25.03 22.38 -2.39
C GLY A 59 -24.77 22.13 -3.87
N ALA A 60 -24.30 23.11 -4.65
CA ALA A 60 -24.11 22.94 -6.10
C ALA A 60 -23.11 21.81 -6.45
N ASN A 61 -22.14 21.55 -5.59
CA ASN A 61 -21.17 20.46 -5.77
C ASN A 61 -21.80 19.05 -5.68
N ARG A 62 -23.02 18.90 -5.16
CA ARG A 62 -23.76 17.62 -5.17
C ARG A 62 -24.22 17.22 -6.57
N GLY A 63 -24.43 18.19 -7.45
CA GLY A 63 -24.79 17.97 -8.86
C GLY A 63 -23.58 17.90 -9.80
N MET A 64 -22.36 17.79 -9.26
CA MET A 64 -21.16 17.66 -10.06
C MET A 64 -21.17 16.32 -10.81
N SER A 65 -20.85 16.34 -12.11
CA SER A 65 -20.71 15.11 -12.88
C SER A 65 -19.48 14.32 -12.44
N ILE A 66 -19.51 13.01 -12.63
CA ILE A 66 -18.37 12.13 -12.35
C ILE A 66 -17.14 12.59 -13.15
N ASP A 67 -17.33 12.96 -14.42
CA ASP A 67 -16.24 13.45 -15.28
C ASP A 67 -15.57 14.70 -14.72
N PHE A 68 -16.34 15.62 -14.13
CA PHE A 68 -15.79 16.82 -13.52
C PHE A 68 -15.06 16.52 -12.21
N ALA A 69 -15.58 15.60 -11.40
CA ALA A 69 -14.89 15.16 -10.18
C ALA A 69 -13.54 14.51 -10.54
N VAL A 70 -13.49 13.65 -11.56
CA VAL A 70 -12.26 13.02 -12.04
C VAL A 70 -11.29 14.07 -12.64
N ALA A 71 -11.80 15.02 -13.42
CA ALA A 71 -10.97 16.08 -14.00
C ALA A 71 -10.31 16.97 -12.92
N LEU A 72 -11.06 17.34 -11.88
CA LEU A 72 -10.53 18.10 -10.75
C LEU A 72 -9.52 17.29 -9.93
N ALA A 73 -9.81 16.02 -9.64
CA ALA A 73 -8.90 15.13 -8.92
C ALA A 73 -7.55 14.99 -9.65
N ARG A 74 -7.58 14.75 -10.97
CA ARG A 74 -6.38 14.72 -11.81
C ARG A 74 -5.66 16.05 -11.85
N TYR A 75 -6.39 17.17 -11.96
CA TYR A 75 -5.79 18.48 -12.00
C TYR A 75 -5.07 18.83 -10.71
N TYR A 76 -5.60 18.45 -9.55
CA TYR A 76 -5.00 18.70 -8.25
C TYR A 76 -4.02 17.61 -7.78
N ASP A 77 -3.87 16.54 -8.57
CA ASP A 77 -3.06 15.37 -8.24
C ASP A 77 -3.46 14.73 -6.89
N VAL A 78 -4.77 14.48 -6.74
CA VAL A 78 -5.37 13.89 -5.54
C VAL A 78 -6.32 12.75 -5.90
N SER A 79 -6.67 11.89 -4.94
CA SER A 79 -7.75 10.89 -5.13
C SER A 79 -9.14 11.56 -5.19
N THR A 80 -10.10 10.92 -5.88
CA THR A 80 -11.50 11.38 -5.84
C THR A 80 -12.10 11.25 -4.44
N ASP A 81 -11.68 10.26 -3.66
CA ASP A 81 -12.12 10.10 -2.28
C ASP A 81 -11.63 11.25 -1.38
N TYR A 82 -10.42 11.75 -1.60
CA TYR A 82 -9.94 12.95 -0.92
C TYR A 82 -10.71 14.19 -1.34
N LEU A 83 -10.87 14.38 -2.66
CA LEU A 83 -11.56 15.53 -3.25
C LEU A 83 -13.00 15.66 -2.74
N LEU A 84 -13.70 14.53 -2.63
CA LEU A 84 -15.09 14.44 -2.18
C LEU A 84 -15.23 14.31 -0.67
N CYS A 85 -14.13 14.44 0.08
CA CYS A 85 -14.08 14.38 1.54
C CYS A 85 -14.57 13.05 2.13
N ASN A 86 -14.32 11.93 1.44
CA ASN A 86 -14.50 10.56 1.95
C ASN A 86 -13.28 10.10 2.78
N THR A 87 -12.11 10.70 2.53
CA THR A 87 -10.86 10.48 3.28
C THR A 87 -10.08 11.79 3.40
N ASP A 88 -9.15 11.87 4.36
CA ASP A 88 -8.17 12.95 4.48
C ASP A 88 -6.81 12.59 3.84
N ILE A 89 -6.70 11.40 3.22
CA ILE A 89 -5.51 10.94 2.51
C ILE A 89 -5.47 11.57 1.12
N ARG A 90 -4.57 12.54 0.97
CA ARG A 90 -4.46 13.38 -0.23
C ARG A 90 -4.00 12.63 -1.48
N SER A 91 -3.09 11.69 -1.31
CA SER A 91 -2.43 11.00 -2.43
C SER A 91 -3.43 10.15 -3.24
N PRO A 92 -3.35 10.18 -4.59
CA PRO A 92 -4.06 9.22 -5.44
C PRO A 92 -3.47 7.81 -5.34
N ASP A 93 -2.20 7.70 -4.96
CA ASP A 93 -1.52 6.44 -4.68
C ASP A 93 -1.76 6.06 -3.21
N THR A 94 -2.25 4.86 -2.93
CA THR A 94 -2.54 4.35 -1.57
C THR A 94 -1.24 4.24 -0.78
N THR A 95 -0.91 5.33 -0.09
CA THR A 95 0.37 5.62 0.55
C THR A 95 0.65 4.62 1.66
N VAL A 96 1.79 3.93 1.55
CA VAL A 96 2.41 2.97 2.50
C VAL A 96 1.77 2.85 3.89
N GLY A 97 1.54 3.95 4.62
CA GLY A 97 0.85 3.94 5.91
C GLY A 97 -0.53 3.27 5.93
N ASP A 98 -1.32 3.37 4.87
CA ASP A 98 -2.58 2.63 4.73
C ASP A 98 -2.37 1.12 4.61
N ILE A 99 -1.32 0.73 3.89
CA ILE A 99 -0.95 -0.68 3.72
C ILE A 99 -0.45 -1.22 5.05
N CYS A 100 0.40 -0.47 5.76
CA CYS A 100 0.84 -0.78 7.11
C CYS A 100 -0.35 -0.96 8.05
N THR A 101 -1.31 -0.03 8.05
CA THR A 101 -2.51 -0.10 8.90
C THR A 101 -3.38 -1.32 8.59
N LYS A 102 -3.52 -1.68 7.31
CA LYS A 102 -4.37 -2.82 6.88
C LYS A 102 -3.71 -4.18 7.03
N THR A 103 -2.38 -4.26 6.95
CA THR A 103 -1.64 -5.53 6.90
C THR A 103 -0.85 -5.82 8.17
N GLY A 104 -0.60 -4.82 9.02
CA GLY A 104 0.29 -4.95 10.17
C GLY A 104 1.79 -4.97 9.83
N LEU A 105 2.14 -4.81 8.55
CA LEU A 105 3.55 -4.80 8.11
C LEU A 105 4.19 -3.43 8.37
N SER A 106 5.47 -3.44 8.73
CA SER A 106 6.26 -2.21 8.88
C SER A 106 6.51 -1.52 7.53
N GLU A 107 6.78 -0.21 7.56
CA GLU A 107 7.06 0.56 6.34
C GLU A 107 8.25 -0.04 5.56
N ALA A 108 9.30 -0.47 6.26
CA ALA A 108 10.48 -1.10 5.68
C ALA A 108 10.13 -2.39 4.91
N ALA A 109 9.23 -3.22 5.47
CA ALA A 109 8.74 -4.40 4.78
C ALA A 109 7.96 -4.02 3.51
N ILE A 110 7.07 -3.02 3.58
CA ILE A 110 6.32 -2.55 2.40
C ILE A 110 7.24 -2.02 1.30
N TYR A 111 8.26 -1.22 1.64
CA TYR A 111 9.25 -0.75 0.67
C TYR A 111 10.02 -1.91 0.03
N SER A 112 10.37 -2.93 0.80
CA SER A 112 11.05 -4.12 0.30
C SER A 112 10.17 -4.88 -0.72
N LEU A 113 8.88 -5.04 -0.44
CA LEU A 113 7.91 -5.65 -1.35
C LEU A 113 7.76 -4.84 -2.65
N VAL A 114 7.66 -3.51 -2.54
CA VAL A 114 7.59 -2.61 -3.69
C VAL A 114 8.86 -2.69 -4.55
N ASN A 115 10.03 -2.76 -3.93
CA ASN A 115 11.30 -2.90 -4.63
C ASN A 115 11.42 -4.25 -5.35
N LEU A 116 11.03 -5.35 -4.71
CA LEU A 116 11.00 -6.68 -5.35
C LEU A 116 10.12 -6.67 -6.61
N LYS A 117 8.95 -6.02 -6.55
CA LYS A 117 8.06 -5.86 -7.71
C LYS A 117 8.73 -5.02 -8.82
N LYS A 118 9.42 -3.93 -8.47
CA LYS A 118 10.12 -3.06 -9.43
C LYS A 118 11.26 -3.80 -10.13
N MET A 119 12.09 -4.52 -9.38
CA MET A 119 13.21 -5.29 -9.94
C MET A 119 12.71 -6.34 -10.92
N ARG A 120 11.65 -7.08 -10.57
CA ARG A 120 10.99 -8.03 -11.48
C ARG A 120 10.55 -7.37 -12.80
N LEU A 121 9.98 -6.16 -12.74
CA LEU A 121 9.53 -5.44 -13.94
C LEU A 121 10.71 -4.93 -14.78
N GLN A 122 11.82 -4.52 -14.15
CA GLN A 122 13.04 -4.13 -14.83
C GLN A 122 13.69 -5.31 -15.55
N GLU A 123 13.75 -6.49 -14.93
CA GLU A 123 14.22 -7.73 -15.58
C GLU A 123 13.38 -8.08 -16.82
N LEU A 124 12.05 -8.00 -16.70
CA LEU A 124 11.14 -8.29 -17.81
C LEU A 124 11.31 -7.34 -19.01
N ASN A 125 11.72 -6.09 -18.75
CA ASN A 125 11.92 -5.08 -19.79
C ASN A 125 13.33 -5.09 -20.39
N SER A 126 14.31 -5.69 -19.69
CA SER A 126 15.72 -5.69 -20.09
C SER A 126 16.10 -6.89 -20.97
N ASP A 127 15.31 -7.97 -20.96
CA ASP A 127 15.66 -9.20 -21.66
C ASP A 127 14.57 -9.65 -22.65
N ARG A 128 14.72 -9.22 -23.90
CA ARG A 128 13.92 -9.72 -25.04
C ARG A 128 14.69 -10.76 -25.88
N SER A 129 15.87 -11.20 -25.44
CA SER A 129 16.83 -11.91 -26.32
C SER A 129 17.35 -13.26 -25.81
N LEU A 130 17.08 -13.70 -24.59
CA LEU A 130 17.56 -15.00 -24.09
C LEU A 130 16.46 -15.84 -23.45
N TYR A 131 15.45 -16.21 -24.24
CA TYR A 131 14.58 -17.34 -23.89
C TYR A 131 15.35 -18.66 -24.11
N SER A 132 16.19 -19.03 -23.14
CA SER A 132 16.26 -20.44 -22.77
C SER A 132 15.06 -20.73 -21.84
N ASN A 133 14.42 -21.89 -22.01
CA ASN A 133 13.20 -22.29 -21.29
C ASN A 133 13.35 -22.45 -19.76
N ASP A 134 14.41 -21.93 -19.15
CA ASP A 134 14.67 -21.98 -17.69
C ASP A 134 14.77 -20.58 -17.05
N GLY A 135 14.34 -19.54 -17.77
CA GLY A 135 14.33 -18.13 -17.35
C GLY A 135 13.27 -17.78 -16.27
N ASN A 136 13.16 -18.59 -15.22
CA ASN A 136 12.54 -18.18 -13.97
C ASN A 136 13.57 -17.38 -13.17
N THR A 137 13.61 -16.05 -13.34
CA THR A 137 14.53 -15.20 -12.55
C THR A 137 14.28 -15.40 -11.05
N ALA A 138 15.35 -15.38 -10.25
CA ALA A 138 15.26 -15.65 -8.81
C ALA A 138 14.23 -14.75 -8.12
N ILE A 139 14.09 -13.50 -8.57
CA ILE A 139 13.12 -12.52 -8.07
C ILE A 139 11.68 -12.96 -8.37
N TYR A 140 11.42 -13.54 -9.54
CA TYR A 140 10.11 -14.08 -9.87
C TYR A 140 9.74 -15.27 -8.96
N ARG A 141 10.68 -16.20 -8.72
CA ARG A 141 10.48 -17.33 -7.80
C ARG A 141 10.21 -16.85 -6.37
N MET A 142 10.96 -15.85 -5.90
CA MET A 142 10.78 -15.25 -4.57
C MET A 142 9.39 -14.63 -4.39
N MET A 143 8.93 -13.84 -5.37
CA MET A 143 7.61 -13.20 -5.31
C MET A 143 6.48 -14.24 -5.31
N ASN A 144 6.58 -15.28 -6.14
CA ASN A 144 5.60 -16.37 -6.16
C ASN A 144 5.59 -17.18 -4.87
N ALA A 145 6.77 -17.45 -4.30
CA ALA A 145 6.87 -18.15 -3.01
C ALA A 145 6.22 -17.33 -1.89
N LEU A 146 6.46 -16.02 -1.84
CA LEU A 146 5.82 -15.13 -0.88
C LEU A 146 4.30 -15.13 -1.02
N ASN A 147 3.77 -14.99 -2.24
CA ASN A 147 2.34 -15.05 -2.47
C ASN A 147 1.75 -16.40 -2.05
N ALA A 148 2.41 -17.50 -2.41
CA ALA A 148 1.97 -18.84 -2.01
C ALA A 148 1.95 -19.02 -0.48
N LEU A 149 2.91 -18.45 0.25
CA LEU A 149 2.94 -18.47 1.72
C LEU A 149 1.79 -17.67 2.33
N LEU A 150 1.35 -16.59 1.69
CA LEU A 150 0.28 -15.73 2.21
C LEU A 150 -1.12 -16.14 1.76
N GLU A 151 -1.25 -16.79 0.60
CA GLU A 151 -2.54 -17.15 -0.01
C GLU A 151 -3.03 -18.56 0.34
N LYS A 152 -2.14 -19.47 0.76
CA LYS A 152 -2.49 -20.87 1.04
C LYS A 152 -2.76 -21.07 2.53
N ASP A 153 -3.79 -21.86 2.85
CA ASP A 153 -4.19 -22.14 4.25
C ASP A 153 -3.04 -22.72 5.10
N ASN A 154 -2.26 -23.63 4.51
CA ASN A 154 -1.06 -24.23 5.09
C ASN A 154 0.18 -23.30 5.08
N GLY A 155 0.10 -22.16 4.40
CA GLY A 155 1.13 -21.12 4.46
C GLY A 155 1.19 -20.43 5.82
N ASN A 156 0.05 -20.28 6.50
CA ASN A 156 -0.02 -19.74 7.86
C ASN A 156 0.70 -20.63 8.87
N ASP A 157 0.59 -21.96 8.74
CA ASP A 157 1.30 -22.91 9.62
C ASP A 157 2.82 -22.79 9.43
N ILE A 158 3.27 -22.67 8.18
CA ILE A 158 4.68 -22.47 7.86
C ILE A 158 5.19 -21.13 8.42
N LEU A 159 4.43 -20.05 8.24
CA LEU A 159 4.75 -18.74 8.79
C LEU A 159 4.78 -18.76 10.32
N GLY A 160 3.86 -19.49 10.96
CA GLY A 160 3.85 -19.73 12.40
C GLY A 160 5.10 -20.45 12.87
N CYS A 161 5.47 -21.55 12.23
CA CYS A 161 6.70 -22.29 12.54
C CYS A 161 7.97 -21.43 12.35
N ILE A 162 8.01 -20.60 11.29
CA ILE A 162 9.11 -19.66 11.07
C ILE A 162 9.13 -18.63 12.20
N GLY A 163 8.00 -18.02 12.53
CA GLY A 163 7.86 -17.07 13.62
C GLY A 163 8.33 -17.65 14.95
N ASP A 164 7.81 -18.80 15.35
CA ASP A 164 8.18 -19.50 16.58
C ASP A 164 9.67 -19.82 16.63
N TYR A 165 10.24 -20.30 15.52
CA TYR A 165 11.66 -20.57 15.44
C TYR A 165 12.46 -19.28 15.67
N LEU A 166 12.14 -18.20 14.95
CA LEU A 166 12.85 -16.93 15.05
C LEU A 166 12.74 -16.34 16.47
N TYR A 167 11.53 -16.25 17.02
CA TYR A 167 11.28 -15.69 18.34
C TYR A 167 11.94 -16.49 19.48
N ASN A 168 11.82 -17.82 19.45
CA ASN A 168 12.32 -18.67 20.54
C ASN A 168 13.85 -18.86 20.52
N THR A 169 14.49 -18.70 19.36
CA THR A 169 15.92 -19.01 19.25
C THR A 169 16.82 -17.79 19.03
N HIS A 170 16.26 -16.66 18.56
CA HIS A 170 17.07 -15.52 18.10
C HIS A 170 16.69 -14.17 18.72
N ILE A 171 15.44 -13.99 19.18
CA ILE A 171 14.95 -12.68 19.60
C ILE A 171 15.03 -12.48 21.13
N ASP A 172 15.11 -13.56 21.95
CA ASP A 172 14.88 -13.48 23.41
C ASP A 172 13.70 -12.54 23.72
N GLY A 173 12.67 -12.66 22.86
CA GLY A 173 11.70 -11.62 22.57
C GLY A 173 10.61 -11.50 23.60
N TYR A 174 10.95 -11.81 24.84
CA TYR A 174 10.01 -11.92 25.92
C TYR A 174 10.51 -11.07 27.07
N GLU A 175 9.83 -9.96 27.33
CA GLU A 175 9.91 -9.35 28.65
C GLU A 175 8.95 -10.11 29.58
N GLU A 176 9.46 -10.56 30.72
CA GLU A 176 8.64 -11.05 31.82
C GLU A 176 8.15 -9.84 32.60
N ASP A 177 6.84 -9.57 32.58
CA ASP A 177 6.28 -8.54 33.45
C ASP A 177 6.34 -8.96 34.93
N SER A 178 5.96 -8.05 35.82
CA SER A 178 6.01 -8.27 37.27
C SER A 178 5.19 -9.48 37.74
N ASP A 179 4.28 -9.98 36.91
CA ASP A 179 3.43 -11.15 37.18
C ASP A 179 3.96 -12.44 36.51
N GLY A 180 5.13 -12.39 35.87
CA GLY A 180 5.75 -13.53 35.20
C GLY A 180 5.18 -13.84 33.82
N ILE A 181 4.44 -12.91 33.19
CA ILE A 181 3.88 -13.10 31.85
C ILE A 181 4.91 -12.64 30.81
N ARG A 182 5.25 -13.55 29.89
CA ARG A 182 6.14 -13.27 28.76
C ARG A 182 5.43 -12.50 27.66
N ARG A 183 5.89 -11.29 27.34
CA ARG A 183 5.36 -10.42 26.28
C ARG A 183 6.29 -10.32 25.08
N ILE A 184 5.74 -10.49 23.88
CA ILE A 184 6.49 -10.45 22.62
C ILE A 184 7.05 -9.03 22.37
N LEU A 185 8.37 -8.91 22.20
CA LEU A 185 9.05 -7.66 21.84
C LEU A 185 8.77 -7.28 20.36
N PRO A 186 8.61 -5.98 20.04
CA PRO A 186 8.37 -5.51 18.68
C PRO A 186 9.52 -5.87 17.73
N ALA A 187 9.20 -6.14 16.47
CA ALA A 187 10.19 -6.49 15.46
C ALA A 187 11.20 -5.36 15.16
N GLU A 188 10.88 -4.09 15.45
CA GLU A 188 11.80 -2.97 15.25
C GLU A 188 13.01 -2.96 16.21
N GLU A 189 12.96 -3.76 17.27
CA GLU A 189 14.04 -3.88 18.25
C GLU A 189 15.04 -4.99 17.88
N LEU A 190 14.85 -5.64 16.72
CA LEU A 190 15.72 -6.67 16.18
C LEU A 190 16.93 -6.09 15.45
N ASN A 191 18.14 -6.45 15.88
CA ASN A 191 19.35 -6.19 15.10
C ASN A 191 19.46 -7.19 13.94
N ASP A 192 19.30 -6.71 12.70
CA ASP A 192 19.43 -7.48 11.45
C ASP A 192 20.74 -8.30 11.36
N THR A 193 21.82 -7.82 11.99
CA THR A 193 23.15 -8.45 11.94
C THR A 193 23.18 -9.78 12.71
N ASP A 194 22.48 -9.88 13.84
CA ASP A 194 22.49 -11.09 14.67
C ASP A 194 21.65 -12.22 14.05
N LEU A 195 20.56 -11.85 13.39
CA LEU A 195 19.70 -12.78 12.67
C LEU A 195 20.44 -13.42 11.48
N TYR A 196 21.09 -12.58 10.66
CA TYR A 196 21.84 -13.02 9.50
C TYR A 196 22.97 -13.98 9.87
N LEU A 197 23.79 -13.64 10.86
CA LEU A 197 24.93 -14.47 11.27
C LEU A 197 24.52 -15.85 11.81
N LYS A 198 23.33 -15.95 12.42
CA LYS A 198 22.83 -17.21 13.00
C LYS A 198 22.07 -18.08 12.01
N ILE A 199 21.36 -17.50 11.04
CA ILE A 199 20.60 -18.25 10.02
C ILE A 199 21.50 -18.70 8.85
N MET A 200 22.46 -17.88 8.43
CA MET A 200 23.29 -18.17 7.26
C MET A 200 24.04 -19.52 7.31
N PRO A 201 24.60 -19.96 8.46
CA PRO A 201 25.21 -21.28 8.55
C PRO A 201 24.22 -22.41 8.23
N ARG A 202 22.97 -22.31 8.68
CA ARG A 202 21.93 -23.32 8.42
C ARG A 202 21.46 -23.31 6.96
N ILE A 203 21.34 -22.12 6.36
CA ILE A 203 21.05 -22.00 4.92
C ILE A 203 22.14 -22.70 4.10
N LYS A 204 23.42 -22.51 4.45
CA LYS A 204 24.54 -23.16 3.74
C LYS A 204 24.51 -24.68 3.87
N VAL A 205 24.12 -25.21 5.03
CA VAL A 205 23.95 -26.66 5.23
C VAL A 205 22.82 -27.17 4.35
N PHE A 206 21.67 -26.51 4.36
CA PHE A 206 20.51 -26.90 3.55
C PHE A 206 20.82 -26.86 2.04
N GLN A 207 21.52 -25.81 1.57
CA GLN A 207 21.97 -25.72 0.17
C GLN A 207 22.86 -26.91 -0.21
N LYS A 208 23.81 -27.27 0.66
CA LYS A 208 24.70 -28.41 0.44
C LYS A 208 23.97 -29.76 0.44
N GLU A 209 22.92 -29.91 1.25
CA GLU A 209 22.06 -31.10 1.24
C GLU A 209 21.26 -31.21 -0.07
N LEU A 210 20.69 -30.09 -0.53
CA LEU A 210 19.97 -30.01 -1.81
C LEU A 210 20.88 -30.37 -3.02
N GLU A 211 22.11 -29.88 -3.01
CA GLU A 211 23.12 -30.20 -4.03
C GLU A 211 23.47 -31.70 -4.03
N GLN A 212 23.50 -32.35 -2.86
CA GLN A 212 23.78 -33.78 -2.75
C GLN A 212 22.60 -34.66 -3.20
N GLU A 213 21.36 -34.23 -2.94
CA GLU A 213 20.17 -34.94 -3.39
C GLU A 213 20.01 -34.86 -4.91
N THR A 214 20.18 -33.67 -5.49
CA THR A 214 20.14 -33.46 -6.95
C THR A 214 21.26 -34.21 -7.68
N ALA A 215 22.45 -34.33 -7.08
CA ALA A 215 23.54 -35.17 -7.60
C ALA A 215 23.23 -36.69 -7.54
N LYS A 216 22.47 -37.15 -6.53
CA LYS A 216 22.05 -38.56 -6.43
C LYS A 216 20.95 -38.92 -7.43
N GLU A 217 20.06 -37.99 -7.76
CA GLU A 217 19.00 -38.21 -8.74
C GLU A 217 19.54 -38.20 -10.18
N SER A 218 20.49 -37.33 -10.49
CA SER A 218 21.17 -37.30 -11.80
C SER A 218 22.06 -38.52 -12.04
N GLY A 219 22.64 -39.13 -10.99
CA GLY A 219 23.41 -40.37 -11.07
C GLY A 219 22.58 -41.66 -11.20
N LYS A 220 21.26 -41.61 -11.03
CA LYS A 220 20.36 -42.78 -11.20
C LYS A 220 19.76 -42.92 -12.61
N ASN A 221 19.93 -41.90 -13.46
CA ASN A 221 19.41 -41.87 -14.84
C ASN A 221 20.52 -42.08 -15.90
N GLY A 222 21.69 -42.56 -15.50
CA GLY A 222 22.83 -42.90 -16.38
C GLY A 222 23.04 -44.41 -16.50
#